data_AF-A0A5D0UNA8-F1
#
_entry.id   AF-A0A5D0UNA8-F1
#
_cell.length_a   1.000
_cell.length_b   1.000
_cell.length_c   1.000
_cell.angle_alpha   90.00
_cell.angle_beta   90.00
_cell.angle_gamma   90.00
#
_symmetry.space_group_name_H-M   'P 1'
#
loop_
_entity.id
_entity.type
_entity.pdbx_description
1 polymer ?
#
loop_
_entity_poly.entity_id
_entity_poly.type
_entity_poly.pdbx_seq_one_letter_code
_entity_poly.pdbx_strand_id
1 'polypeptide(L)'
;MTITLWPVVDRTRVVHAFKPGEPAAVEGPFRTLRAHEWATAGVRVTRRSGKRLGGQMTIFSSLNVEAARLARRGVRDAAGRLARAAEELESGPEFMRLQTMLADMPAHDAESVVAGTLPDNAPTALADVVKELARRTEELRGGESALATLVETIAGRITEVHEGYVLLVLVSGPTTIVPRWMAVAARRDKVGQLLALVMDKLDAASAVVEALPAIDINNLQAHDTFSPFGRRDPRVRHITAADERLLRGQPEPLRVLVPVRIEA
;
A
#
# COMPACT_ATOMS: atom_id res chain seq x y z
N MET A 1 -0.68 13.59 -3.56
CA MET A 1 -0.97 12.16 -3.77
C MET A 1 -0.48 11.45 -2.52
N THR A 2 -1.32 10.68 -1.84
CA THR A 2 -0.96 9.99 -0.59
C THR A 2 -1.15 8.52 -0.85
N ILE A 3 -0.06 7.83 -1.18
CA ILE A 3 -0.08 6.40 -1.47
C ILE A 3 0.23 5.65 -0.18
N THR A 4 -0.60 4.68 0.16
CA THR A 4 -0.36 3.71 1.24
C THR A 4 -0.51 2.27 0.73
N LEU A 5 -0.06 1.32 1.55
CA LEU A 5 -0.28 -0.11 1.38
C LEU A 5 -1.77 -0.45 1.36
N TRP A 6 -2.09 -1.54 0.68
CA TRP A 6 -3.42 -2.11 0.73
C TRP A 6 -3.83 -2.49 2.17
N PRO A 7 -5.04 -2.15 2.62
CA PRO A 7 -5.41 -2.24 4.05
C PRO A 7 -5.79 -3.64 4.52
N VAL A 8 -5.99 -4.57 3.59
CA VAL A 8 -6.53 -5.90 3.89
C VAL A 8 -5.59 -6.96 3.34
N VAL A 9 -5.43 -8.05 4.08
CA VAL A 9 -4.57 -9.16 3.69
C VAL A 9 -5.21 -10.49 4.03
N ASP A 10 -4.68 -11.56 3.46
CA ASP A 10 -4.96 -12.91 3.92
C ASP A 10 -3.99 -13.35 5.03
N ARG A 11 -4.25 -14.54 5.59
CA ARG A 11 -3.42 -15.15 6.63
C ARG A 11 -1.97 -15.39 6.18
N THR A 12 -1.75 -15.71 4.90
CA THR A 12 -0.43 -16.08 4.39
C THR A 12 0.55 -14.93 4.56
N ARG A 13 0.10 -13.69 4.35
CA ARG A 13 0.88 -12.47 4.53
C ARG A 13 1.26 -12.26 6.00
N VAL A 14 0.34 -12.49 6.93
CA VAL A 14 0.60 -12.37 8.39
C VAL A 14 1.65 -13.39 8.84
N VAL A 15 1.51 -14.64 8.39
CA VAL A 15 2.48 -15.71 8.72
C VAL A 15 3.85 -15.41 8.11
N HIS A 16 3.90 -15.02 6.84
CA HIS A 16 5.14 -14.68 6.15
C HIS A 16 5.89 -13.54 6.85
N ALA A 17 5.18 -12.54 7.36
CA ALA A 17 5.77 -11.45 8.12
C ALA A 17 6.44 -11.91 9.43
N PHE A 18 5.86 -12.90 10.12
CA PHE A 18 6.43 -13.47 11.34
C PHE A 18 7.57 -14.46 11.05
N LYS A 19 7.45 -15.26 9.99
CA LYS A 19 8.42 -16.29 9.59
C LYS A 19 8.69 -16.20 8.08
N PRO A 20 9.56 -15.27 7.66
CA PRO A 20 9.97 -15.16 6.26
C PRO A 20 10.66 -16.45 5.80
N GLY A 21 10.30 -16.95 4.62
CA GLY A 21 10.89 -18.15 4.03
C GLY A 21 10.28 -19.50 4.44
N GLU A 22 9.36 -19.54 5.41
CA GLU A 22 8.55 -20.75 5.66
C GLU A 22 7.33 -20.81 4.73
N PRO A 23 6.89 -22.00 4.28
CA PRO A 23 5.68 -22.14 3.49
C PRO A 23 4.47 -21.59 4.26
N ALA A 24 3.68 -20.72 3.63
CA ALA A 24 2.54 -20.07 4.30
C ALA A 24 1.39 -21.01 4.73
N ALA A 25 1.46 -22.29 4.37
CA ALA A 25 0.50 -23.32 4.74
C ALA A 25 0.68 -23.86 6.17
N VAL A 26 1.76 -23.50 6.87
CA VAL A 26 2.01 -24.00 8.23
C VAL A 26 1.11 -23.28 9.24
N GLU A 27 0.19 -24.02 9.87
CA GLU A 27 -0.73 -23.51 10.89
C GLU A 27 -0.01 -23.08 12.18
N GLY A 28 1.15 -23.69 12.47
CA GLY A 28 1.93 -23.50 13.69
C GLY A 28 2.28 -22.04 13.98
N PRO A 29 2.95 -21.32 13.06
CA PRO A 29 3.27 -19.90 13.23
C PRO A 29 2.06 -19.02 13.55
N PHE A 30 0.94 -19.20 12.84
CA PHE A 30 -0.26 -18.40 13.10
C PHE A 30 -0.86 -18.69 14.47
N ARG A 31 -0.90 -19.97 14.87
CA ARG A 31 -1.33 -20.37 16.21
C ARG A 31 -0.45 -19.74 17.29
N THR A 32 0.86 -19.67 17.07
CA THR A 32 1.79 -19.01 17.99
C THR A 32 1.49 -17.51 18.13
N LEU A 33 1.28 -16.80 17.01
CA LEU A 33 0.91 -15.38 17.04
C LEU A 33 -0.37 -15.14 17.84
N ARG A 34 -1.40 -15.97 17.62
CA ARG A 34 -2.67 -15.86 18.34
C ARG A 34 -2.55 -16.20 19.83
N ALA A 35 -1.78 -17.22 20.19
CA ALA A 35 -1.57 -17.62 21.58
C ALA A 35 -0.88 -16.53 22.42
N HIS A 36 -0.14 -15.64 21.77
CA HIS A 36 0.54 -14.51 22.41
C HIS A 36 -0.15 -13.16 22.15
N GLU A 37 -1.37 -13.16 21.58
CA GLU A 37 -2.14 -11.94 21.28
C GLU A 37 -1.41 -10.97 20.33
N TRP A 38 -0.57 -11.48 19.42
CA TRP A 38 0.15 -10.69 18.40
C TRP A 38 -0.53 -10.72 17.02
N ALA A 39 -1.66 -11.42 16.91
CA ALA A 39 -2.53 -11.40 15.75
C ALA A 39 -3.97 -11.67 16.18
N THR A 40 -4.92 -11.08 15.45
CA THR A 40 -6.35 -11.28 15.69
C THR A 40 -6.82 -12.64 15.14
N ALA A 41 -8.09 -12.96 15.38
CA ALA A 41 -8.74 -14.10 14.72
C ALA A 41 -9.08 -13.83 13.24
N GLY A 42 -9.01 -12.57 12.81
CA GLY A 42 -9.49 -12.10 11.51
C GLY A 42 -11.01 -12.14 11.38
N VAL A 43 -11.50 -11.59 10.28
CA VAL A 43 -12.92 -11.52 9.95
C VAL A 43 -13.27 -12.60 8.93
N ARG A 44 -14.25 -13.44 9.26
CA ARG A 44 -14.73 -14.50 8.37
C ARG A 44 -15.73 -13.93 7.36
N VAL A 45 -15.41 -14.04 6.08
CA VAL A 45 -16.33 -13.77 4.98
C VAL A 45 -16.95 -15.09 4.53
N THR A 46 -18.24 -15.26 4.78
CA THR A 46 -18.98 -16.43 4.32
C THR A 46 -19.57 -16.13 2.95
N ARG A 47 -19.13 -16.85 1.93
CA ARG A 47 -19.54 -16.59 0.54
C ARG A 47 -20.79 -17.37 0.19
N ARG A 48 -21.65 -16.77 -0.64
CA ARG A 48 -22.83 -17.44 -1.20
C ARG A 48 -22.72 -17.49 -2.72
N SER A 49 -22.93 -18.67 -3.29
CA SER A 49 -23.08 -18.85 -4.73
C SER A 49 -24.52 -19.30 -4.99
N GLY A 50 -25.38 -18.34 -5.37
CA GLY A 50 -26.82 -18.56 -5.46
C GLY A 50 -27.42 -19.04 -4.12
N LYS A 51 -28.02 -20.23 -4.09
CA LYS A 51 -28.61 -20.84 -2.88
C LYS A 51 -27.65 -21.72 -2.06
N ARG A 52 -26.36 -21.84 -2.46
CA ARG A 52 -25.39 -22.71 -1.79
C ARG A 52 -24.25 -21.91 -1.16
N LEU A 53 -23.71 -22.41 -0.04
CA LEU A 53 -22.49 -21.91 0.58
C LEU A 53 -21.31 -22.10 -0.39
N GLY A 54 -20.67 -21.00 -0.80
CA GLY A 54 -19.55 -20.95 -1.76
C GLY A 54 -18.16 -21.01 -1.11
N GLY A 55 -18.09 -21.50 0.13
CA GLY A 55 -16.89 -21.53 0.96
C GLY A 55 -16.76 -20.31 1.88
N GLN A 56 -15.66 -20.28 2.62
CA GLN A 56 -15.32 -19.25 3.58
C GLN A 56 -13.90 -18.78 3.34
N MET A 57 -13.66 -17.49 3.52
CA MET A 57 -12.31 -16.93 3.59
C MET A 57 -12.18 -16.07 4.85
N THR A 58 -10.97 -15.97 5.39
CA THR A 58 -10.68 -15.10 6.53
C THR A 58 -9.75 -14.01 6.05
N ILE A 59 -10.14 -12.77 6.32
CA ILE A 59 -9.39 -11.57 5.96
C ILE A 59 -8.94 -10.85 7.23
N PHE A 60 -7.84 -10.13 7.12
CA PHE A 60 -7.20 -9.44 8.24
C PHE A 60 -6.90 -8.00 7.86
N SER A 61 -6.89 -7.11 8.84
CA SER A 61 -6.25 -5.81 8.68
C SER A 61 -4.75 -6.00 8.43
N SER A 62 -4.15 -5.18 7.56
CA SER A 62 -2.71 -5.16 7.34
C SER A 62 -1.91 -4.78 8.61
N LEU A 63 -2.57 -4.22 9.64
CA LEU A 63 -1.96 -4.05 10.97
C LEU A 63 -1.50 -5.38 11.60
N ASN A 64 -2.14 -6.51 11.27
CA ASN A 64 -1.66 -7.84 11.71
C ASN A 64 -0.30 -8.19 11.11
N VAL A 65 0.02 -7.73 9.90
CA VAL A 65 1.34 -7.93 9.27
C VAL A 65 2.40 -7.17 10.05
N GLU A 66 2.11 -5.93 10.41
CA GLU A 66 3.02 -5.11 11.20
C GLU A 66 3.20 -5.66 12.63
N ALA A 67 2.12 -6.16 13.24
CA ALA A 67 2.18 -6.80 14.57
C ALA A 67 3.05 -8.07 14.51
N ALA A 68 2.90 -8.87 13.46
CA ALA A 68 3.73 -10.04 13.20
C ALA A 68 5.22 -9.69 13.01
N ARG A 69 5.55 -8.59 12.32
CA ARG A 69 6.94 -8.09 12.19
C ARG A 69 7.52 -7.70 13.54
N LEU A 70 6.77 -6.95 14.35
CA LEU A 70 7.19 -6.56 15.70
C LEU A 70 7.41 -7.77 16.61
N ALA A 71 6.50 -8.75 16.56
CA ALA A 71 6.60 -10.00 17.30
C ALA A 71 7.87 -10.79 16.92
N ARG A 72 8.18 -10.89 15.62
CA ARG A 72 9.41 -11.54 15.13
C ARG A 72 10.67 -10.88 15.70
N ARG A 73 10.63 -9.57 15.92
CA ARG A 73 11.73 -8.77 16.49
C ARG A 73 11.79 -8.78 18.02
N GLY A 74 10.85 -9.46 18.68
CA GLY A 74 10.77 -9.50 20.14
C GLY A 74 10.20 -8.23 20.77
N VAL A 75 9.64 -7.30 19.98
CA VAL A 75 8.98 -6.08 20.48
C VAL A 75 7.52 -6.40 20.86
N ARG A 76 7.37 -7.26 21.87
CA ARG A 76 6.10 -7.93 22.21
C ARG A 76 4.97 -6.97 22.59
N ASP A 77 5.28 -5.93 23.37
CA ASP A 77 4.25 -4.98 23.83
C ASP A 77 3.69 -4.16 22.67
N ALA A 78 4.55 -3.73 21.74
CA ALA A 78 4.12 -3.01 20.55
C ALA A 78 3.32 -3.92 19.60
N ALA A 79 3.76 -5.18 19.44
CA ALA A 79 3.01 -6.17 18.67
C ALA A 79 1.59 -6.36 19.23
N GLY A 80 1.45 -6.47 20.56
CA GLY A 80 0.14 -6.59 21.22
C GLY A 80 -0.74 -5.36 21.07
N ARG A 81 -0.20 -4.14 21.20
CA ARG A 81 -0.97 -2.90 20.97
C ARG A 81 -1.48 -2.82 19.53
N LEU A 82 -0.64 -3.18 18.57
CA LEU A 82 -1.02 -3.13 17.16
C LEU A 82 -2.02 -4.22 16.78
N ALA A 83 -1.94 -5.41 17.40
CA ALA A 83 -2.96 -6.44 17.26
C ALA A 83 -4.32 -5.99 17.82
N ARG A 84 -4.35 -5.26 18.95
CA ARG A 84 -5.58 -4.66 19.47
C ARG A 84 -6.14 -3.58 18.54
N ALA A 85 -5.28 -2.72 18.00
CA ALA A 85 -5.69 -1.73 16.99
C ALA A 85 -6.24 -2.41 15.73
N ALA A 86 -5.67 -3.56 15.35
CA ALA A 86 -6.21 -4.38 14.26
C ALA A 86 -7.60 -4.93 14.59
N GLU A 87 -7.83 -5.41 15.81
CA GLU A 87 -9.14 -5.89 16.28
C GLU A 87 -10.19 -4.77 16.32
N GLU A 88 -9.82 -3.59 16.81
CA GLU A 88 -10.67 -2.40 16.77
C GLU A 88 -11.06 -2.02 15.34
N LEU A 89 -10.11 -2.06 14.40
CA LEU A 89 -10.40 -1.79 12.99
C LEU A 89 -11.27 -2.89 12.36
N GLU A 90 -10.99 -4.15 12.64
CA GLU A 90 -11.71 -5.33 12.11
C GLU A 90 -13.15 -5.43 12.62
N SER A 91 -13.40 -4.94 13.83
CA SER A 91 -14.76 -4.81 14.40
C SER A 91 -15.49 -3.53 13.98
N GLY A 92 -14.80 -2.63 13.28
CA GLY A 92 -15.32 -1.34 12.85
C GLY A 92 -16.33 -1.41 11.69
N PRO A 93 -17.14 -0.35 11.50
CA PRO A 93 -18.21 -0.33 10.51
C PRO A 93 -17.70 -0.43 9.07
N GLU A 94 -16.54 0.14 8.75
CA GLU A 94 -15.97 0.08 7.41
C GLU A 94 -15.51 -1.34 7.06
N PHE A 95 -14.98 -2.07 8.03
CA PHE A 95 -14.53 -3.45 7.82
C PHE A 95 -15.72 -4.40 7.68
N MET A 96 -16.78 -4.21 8.49
CA MET A 96 -18.06 -4.94 8.32
C MET A 96 -18.72 -4.65 6.96
N ARG A 97 -18.65 -3.40 6.50
CA ARG A 97 -19.17 -3.01 5.18
C ARG A 97 -18.38 -3.70 4.06
N LEU A 98 -17.04 -3.74 4.16
CA LEU A 98 -16.21 -4.50 3.24
C LEU A 98 -16.56 -5.99 3.27
N GLN A 99 -16.66 -6.60 4.45
CA GLN A 99 -17.04 -8.01 4.64
C GLN A 99 -18.35 -8.33 3.92
N THR A 100 -19.36 -7.46 4.06
CA THR A 100 -20.66 -7.62 3.39
C THR A 100 -20.51 -7.57 1.86
N MET A 101 -19.79 -6.57 1.34
CA MET A 101 -19.52 -6.46 -0.10
C MET A 101 -18.78 -7.69 -0.65
N LEU A 102 -17.78 -8.18 0.09
CA LEU A 102 -17.02 -9.37 -0.29
C LEU A 102 -17.85 -10.66 -0.24
N ALA A 103 -18.85 -10.74 0.64
CA ALA A 103 -19.72 -11.92 0.75
C ALA A 103 -20.67 -12.07 -0.44
N ASP A 104 -21.09 -10.95 -1.03
CA ASP A 104 -22.07 -10.88 -2.12
C ASP A 104 -21.44 -10.92 -3.53
N MET A 105 -20.12 -10.80 -3.63
CA MET A 105 -19.42 -10.80 -4.92
C MET A 105 -18.94 -12.20 -5.36
N PRO A 106 -18.64 -12.39 -6.65
CA PRO A 106 -18.01 -13.62 -7.13
C PRO A 106 -16.72 -13.95 -6.39
N ALA A 107 -16.46 -15.24 -6.17
CA ALA A 107 -15.30 -15.70 -5.39
C ALA A 107 -13.97 -15.16 -5.92
N HIS A 108 -13.80 -15.14 -7.25
CA HIS A 108 -12.60 -14.63 -7.91
C HIS A 108 -12.39 -13.13 -7.67
N ASP A 109 -13.47 -12.35 -7.66
CA ASP A 109 -13.42 -10.91 -7.43
C ASP A 109 -13.08 -10.61 -5.96
N ALA A 110 -13.68 -11.35 -5.02
CA ALA A 110 -13.36 -11.23 -3.59
C ALA A 110 -11.88 -11.54 -3.32
N GLU A 111 -11.38 -12.63 -3.89
CA GLU A 111 -9.97 -13.00 -3.79
C GLU A 111 -9.05 -11.95 -4.41
N SER A 112 -9.46 -11.34 -5.51
CA SER A 112 -8.72 -10.24 -6.16
C SER A 112 -8.64 -9.01 -5.26
N VAL A 113 -9.73 -8.64 -4.58
CA VAL A 113 -9.76 -7.51 -3.63
C VAL A 113 -8.85 -7.77 -2.44
N VAL A 114 -8.88 -8.97 -1.86
CA VAL A 114 -7.99 -9.35 -0.76
C VAL A 114 -6.52 -9.37 -1.21
N ALA A 115 -6.26 -9.80 -2.45
CA ALA A 115 -4.95 -9.76 -3.07
C ALA A 115 -4.52 -8.36 -3.55
N GLY A 116 -5.30 -7.31 -3.25
CA GLY A 116 -4.91 -5.92 -3.51
C GLY A 116 -5.39 -5.30 -4.81
N THR A 117 -6.38 -5.88 -5.48
CA THR A 117 -6.85 -5.41 -6.79
C THR A 117 -8.35 -5.16 -6.79
N LEU A 118 -8.77 -3.99 -7.26
CA LEU A 118 -10.19 -3.73 -7.53
C LEU A 118 -10.56 -4.38 -8.88
N PRO A 119 -11.62 -5.21 -8.92
CA PRO A 119 -12.19 -5.67 -10.19
C PRO A 119 -12.59 -4.50 -11.09
N ASP A 120 -12.47 -4.64 -12.41
CA ASP A 120 -12.78 -3.58 -13.37
C ASP A 120 -14.23 -3.07 -13.26
N ASN A 121 -15.16 -3.95 -12.90
CA ASN A 121 -16.59 -3.65 -12.73
C ASN A 121 -16.98 -3.45 -11.26
N ALA A 122 -16.02 -3.23 -10.37
CA ALA A 122 -16.30 -3.02 -8.95
C ALA A 122 -17.16 -1.76 -8.73
N PRO A 123 -18.19 -1.81 -7.87
CA PRO A 123 -18.92 -0.62 -7.47
C PRO A 123 -17.98 0.43 -6.88
N THR A 124 -18.18 1.72 -7.18
CA THR A 124 -17.40 2.83 -6.59
C THR A 124 -17.36 2.76 -5.06
N ALA A 125 -18.47 2.32 -4.45
CA ALA A 125 -18.59 2.12 -3.01
C ALA A 125 -17.54 1.15 -2.44
N LEU A 126 -17.08 0.16 -3.20
CA LEU A 126 -16.01 -0.74 -2.77
C LEU A 126 -14.68 0.00 -2.69
N ALA A 127 -14.34 0.78 -3.72
CA ALA A 127 -13.11 1.57 -3.74
C ALA A 127 -13.08 2.58 -2.58
N ASP A 128 -14.21 3.23 -2.30
CA ASP A 128 -14.33 4.19 -1.19
C ASP A 128 -14.14 3.51 0.17
N VAL A 129 -14.75 2.33 0.39
CA VAL A 129 -14.57 1.56 1.63
C VAL A 129 -13.12 1.12 1.81
N VAL A 130 -12.46 0.66 0.75
CA VAL A 130 -11.03 0.27 0.83
C VAL A 130 -10.16 1.49 1.12
N LYS A 131 -10.40 2.65 0.48
CA LYS A 131 -9.65 3.88 0.76
C LYS A 131 -9.82 4.34 2.20
N GLU A 132 -11.05 4.30 2.72
CA GLU A 132 -11.33 4.69 4.09
C GLU A 132 -10.66 3.74 5.10
N LEU A 133 -10.70 2.42 4.85
CA LEU A 133 -9.94 1.45 5.64
C LEU A 133 -8.44 1.71 5.61
N ALA A 134 -7.89 2.05 4.44
CA ALA A 134 -6.48 2.40 4.29
C ALA A 134 -6.11 3.68 5.04
N ARG A 135 -6.96 4.70 5.02
CA ARG A 135 -6.78 5.93 5.82
C ARG A 135 -6.73 5.60 7.32
N ARG A 136 -7.73 4.87 7.83
CA ARG A 136 -7.78 4.47 9.24
C ARG A 136 -6.61 3.58 9.65
N THR A 137 -6.17 2.71 8.75
CA THR A 137 -4.97 1.88 8.94
C THR A 137 -3.73 2.74 9.15
N GLU A 138 -3.53 3.78 8.33
CA GLU A 138 -2.40 4.71 8.52
C GLU A 138 -2.50 5.51 9.82
N GLU A 139 -3.70 5.93 10.22
CA GLU A 139 -3.90 6.67 11.47
C GLU A 139 -3.52 5.84 12.69
N LEU A 140 -3.95 4.57 12.71
CA LEU A 140 -3.60 3.62 13.76
C LEU A 140 -2.11 3.23 13.71
N ARG A 141 -1.52 3.11 12.51
CA ARG A 141 -0.08 2.86 12.34
C ARG A 141 0.77 4.02 12.85
N GLY A 142 0.37 5.26 12.56
CA GLY A 142 1.11 6.46 12.93
C GLY A 142 1.31 6.63 14.44
N GLY A 143 0.50 5.96 15.25
CA GLY A 143 0.66 5.90 16.71
C GLY A 143 1.84 5.03 17.20
N GLU A 144 2.41 4.15 16.37
CA GLU A 144 3.44 3.19 16.78
C GLU A 144 4.82 3.54 16.21
N SER A 145 5.55 4.41 16.93
CA SER A 145 6.90 4.88 16.54
C SER A 145 7.92 3.74 16.35
N ALA A 146 7.74 2.59 17.01
CA ALA A 146 8.63 1.43 16.88
C ALA A 146 8.67 0.85 15.45
N LEU A 147 7.61 1.02 14.65
CA LEU A 147 7.56 0.53 13.27
C LEU A 147 8.42 1.37 12.32
N ALA A 148 8.48 2.69 12.54
CA ALA A 148 9.17 3.63 11.65
C ALA A 148 10.69 3.38 11.56
N THR A 149 11.28 2.72 12.56
CA THR A 149 12.70 2.36 12.57
C THR A 149 12.97 1.00 11.92
N LEU A 150 11.95 0.16 11.75
CA LEU A 150 12.11 -1.26 11.40
C LEU A 150 11.76 -1.58 9.95
N VAL A 151 10.83 -0.81 9.38
CA VAL A 151 10.30 -1.06 8.05
C VAL A 151 10.36 0.23 7.25
N GLU A 152 11.10 0.20 6.15
CA GLU A 152 11.08 1.28 5.17
C GLU A 152 10.05 0.93 4.10
N THR A 153 9.13 1.86 3.82
CA THR A 153 8.13 1.70 2.76
C THR A 153 8.29 2.84 1.78
N ILE A 154 8.56 2.49 0.52
CA ILE A 154 8.56 3.45 -0.59
C ILE A 154 7.40 3.11 -1.52
N ALA A 155 6.60 4.11 -1.87
CA ALA A 155 5.43 3.92 -2.71
C ALA A 155 5.44 4.86 -3.91
N GLY A 156 4.88 4.40 -5.02
CA GLY A 156 4.92 5.13 -6.27
C GLY A 156 3.92 4.63 -7.30
N ARG A 157 4.00 5.23 -8.48
CA ARG A 157 3.20 4.88 -9.66
C ARG A 157 4.09 4.27 -10.73
N ILE A 158 3.64 3.19 -11.34
CA ILE A 158 4.31 2.58 -12.48
C ILE A 158 4.10 3.48 -13.70
N THR A 159 5.17 3.99 -14.28
CA THR A 159 5.10 4.84 -15.49
C THR A 159 5.52 4.08 -16.74
N GLU A 160 6.38 3.07 -16.61
CA GLU A 160 6.82 2.23 -17.72
C GLU A 160 6.86 0.76 -17.32
N VAL A 161 6.57 -0.12 -18.28
CA VAL A 161 6.64 -1.57 -18.13
C VAL A 161 7.50 -2.12 -19.25
N HIS A 162 8.59 -2.78 -18.87
CA HIS A 162 9.53 -3.45 -19.76
C HIS A 162 9.44 -4.97 -19.56
N GLU A 163 10.18 -5.76 -20.34
CA GLU A 163 10.13 -7.21 -20.21
C GLU A 163 10.66 -7.69 -18.84
N GLY A 164 11.78 -7.15 -18.38
CA GLY A 164 12.43 -7.56 -17.12
C GLY A 164 12.09 -6.73 -15.88
N TYR A 165 11.57 -5.50 -16.05
CA TYR A 165 11.36 -4.56 -14.96
C TYR A 165 10.21 -3.59 -15.21
N VAL A 166 9.77 -2.92 -14.14
CA VAL A 166 8.87 -1.76 -14.20
C VAL A 166 9.58 -0.56 -13.60
N LEU A 167 9.26 0.63 -14.11
CA LEU A 167 9.80 1.90 -13.64
C LEU A 167 8.78 2.54 -12.69
N LEU A 168 9.17 2.70 -11.43
CA LEU A 168 8.33 3.19 -10.35
C LEU A 168 8.74 4.62 -9.99
N VAL A 169 7.88 5.59 -10.29
CA VAL A 169 8.08 6.99 -9.88
C VAL A 169 7.50 7.16 -8.48
N LEU A 170 8.37 7.44 -7.52
CA LEU A 170 7.99 7.57 -6.11
C LEU A 170 7.24 8.89 -5.86
N VAL A 171 6.42 8.92 -4.81
CA VAL A 171 5.74 10.16 -4.37
C VAL A 171 6.76 11.28 -4.08
N SER A 172 7.95 10.91 -3.61
CA SER A 172 9.05 11.83 -3.27
C SER A 172 9.82 12.36 -4.49
N GLY A 173 9.52 11.90 -5.71
CA GLY A 173 10.15 12.36 -6.96
C GLY A 173 11.24 11.47 -7.57
N PRO A 174 12.06 10.68 -6.82
CA PRO A 174 13.02 9.79 -7.45
C PRO A 174 12.31 8.61 -8.12
N THR A 175 12.97 8.11 -9.15
CA THR A 175 12.55 6.89 -9.85
C THR A 175 13.32 5.70 -9.30
N THR A 176 12.65 4.57 -9.14
CA THR A 176 13.31 3.28 -8.86
C THR A 176 12.89 2.21 -9.85
N ILE A 177 13.75 1.20 -10.03
CA ILE A 177 13.49 0.06 -10.91
C ILE A 177 13.06 -1.12 -10.04
N VAL A 178 11.95 -1.75 -10.39
CA VAL A 178 11.44 -2.95 -9.71
C VAL A 178 11.43 -4.11 -10.69
N PRO A 179 12.01 -5.28 -10.34
CA PRO A 179 11.91 -6.46 -11.18
C PRO A 179 10.45 -6.81 -11.50
N ARG A 180 10.15 -7.12 -12.77
CA ARG A 180 8.77 -7.29 -13.23
C ARG A 180 8.08 -8.45 -12.51
N TRP A 181 8.80 -9.51 -12.20
CA TRP A 181 8.23 -10.66 -11.47
C TRP A 181 7.73 -10.27 -10.07
N MET A 182 8.34 -9.29 -9.40
CA MET A 182 7.86 -8.75 -8.12
C MET A 182 6.56 -7.96 -8.31
N ALA A 183 6.53 -7.10 -9.33
CA ALA A 183 5.35 -6.34 -9.74
C ALA A 183 4.17 -7.26 -10.12
N VAL A 184 4.43 -8.34 -10.87
CA VAL A 184 3.43 -9.37 -11.22
C VAL A 184 2.92 -10.10 -9.99
N ALA A 185 3.82 -10.50 -9.07
CA ALA A 185 3.43 -11.14 -7.80
C ALA A 185 2.54 -10.22 -6.95
N ALA A 186 2.77 -8.90 -7.01
CA ALA A 186 1.94 -7.88 -6.37
C ALA A 186 0.63 -7.56 -7.12
N ARG A 187 0.38 -8.19 -8.29
CA ARG A 187 -0.73 -7.88 -9.22
C ARG A 187 -0.73 -6.41 -9.67
N ARG A 188 0.48 -5.90 -9.92
CA ARG A 188 0.78 -4.49 -10.24
C ARG A 188 1.83 -4.42 -11.35
N ASP A 189 1.51 -4.89 -12.54
CA ASP A 189 2.42 -4.96 -13.69
C ASP A 189 2.00 -4.11 -14.90
N LYS A 190 1.06 -3.17 -14.71
CA LYS A 190 0.58 -2.26 -15.76
C LYS A 190 0.90 -0.80 -15.43
N VAL A 191 1.08 0.00 -16.50
CA VAL A 191 1.25 1.45 -16.40
C VAL A 191 0.06 2.10 -15.66
N GLY A 192 0.35 3.08 -14.82
CA GLY A 192 -0.61 3.82 -14.02
C GLY A 192 -0.95 3.17 -12.68
N GLN A 193 -0.63 1.89 -12.47
CA GLN A 193 -0.92 1.19 -11.22
C GLN A 193 0.02 1.64 -10.09
N LEU A 194 -0.47 1.52 -8.85
CA LEU A 194 0.25 1.93 -7.65
C LEU A 194 0.89 0.74 -6.97
N LEU A 195 2.18 0.86 -6.67
CA LEU A 195 2.99 -0.19 -6.06
C LEU A 195 3.78 0.40 -4.89
N ALA A 196 3.94 -0.40 -3.85
CA ALA A 196 4.84 -0.10 -2.74
C ALA A 196 5.92 -1.19 -2.63
N LEU A 197 7.14 -0.78 -2.34
CA LEU A 197 8.20 -1.68 -1.90
C LEU A 197 8.34 -1.54 -0.39
N VAL A 198 8.24 -2.66 0.30
CA VAL A 198 8.44 -2.75 1.74
C VAL A 198 9.77 -3.46 1.99
N MET A 199 10.70 -2.73 2.59
CA MET A 199 12.00 -3.21 3.00
C MET A 199 11.99 -3.44 4.50
N ASP A 200 11.99 -4.72 4.86
CA ASP A 200 11.94 -5.19 6.24
C ASP A 200 13.30 -5.78 6.60
N LYS A 201 14.09 -5.05 7.37
CA LYS A 201 15.40 -5.52 7.83
C LYS A 201 15.18 -6.80 8.65
N LEU A 202 16.03 -7.81 8.49
CA LEU A 202 16.01 -9.07 9.25
C LEU A 202 17.17 -9.19 10.24
N ASP A 203 18.35 -8.67 9.92
CA ASP A 203 19.48 -8.52 10.84
C ASP A 203 20.43 -7.44 10.31
N ALA A 204 21.69 -7.42 10.73
CA ALA A 204 22.68 -6.44 10.26
C ALA A 204 23.01 -6.56 8.76
N ALA A 205 22.88 -7.74 8.18
CA ALA A 205 23.32 -8.07 6.82
C ALA A 205 22.19 -8.62 5.91
N SER A 206 20.99 -8.87 6.46
CA SER A 206 19.87 -9.42 5.71
C SER A 206 18.59 -8.58 5.84
N ALA A 207 17.79 -8.59 4.78
CA ALA A 207 16.49 -7.92 4.70
C ALA A 207 15.56 -8.68 3.75
N VAL A 208 14.25 -8.54 3.96
CA VAL A 208 13.21 -8.97 3.02
C VAL A 208 12.74 -7.74 2.26
N VAL A 209 12.66 -7.84 0.94
CA VAL A 209 12.06 -6.81 0.09
C VAL A 209 10.81 -7.40 -0.56
N GLU A 210 9.67 -6.79 -0.30
CA GLU A 210 8.38 -7.22 -0.87
C GLU A 210 7.80 -6.11 -1.74
N ALA A 211 7.31 -6.46 -2.93
CA ALA A 211 6.46 -5.59 -3.72
C ALA A 211 5.00 -5.84 -3.35
N LEU A 212 4.30 -4.81 -2.89
CA LEU A 212 2.94 -4.88 -2.40
C LEU A 212 1.99 -3.96 -3.18
N PRO A 213 0.72 -4.37 -3.32
CA PRO A 213 -0.31 -3.51 -3.86
C PRO A 213 -0.46 -2.26 -2.99
N ALA A 214 -0.53 -1.11 -3.65
CA ALA A 214 -0.75 0.17 -3.00
C ALA A 214 -2.04 0.83 -3.50
N ILE A 215 -2.52 1.81 -2.75
CA ILE A 215 -3.72 2.59 -3.02
C ILE A 215 -3.49 4.07 -2.69
N ASP A 216 -4.04 4.97 -3.51
CA ASP A 216 -4.08 6.40 -3.21
C ASP A 216 -5.30 6.69 -2.33
N ILE A 217 -5.03 7.13 -1.10
CA ILE A 217 -6.06 7.45 -0.10
C ILE A 217 -6.49 8.92 -0.16
N ASN A 218 -5.83 9.75 -0.96
CA ASN A 218 -6.39 11.06 -1.26
C ASN A 218 -7.60 10.87 -2.17
N ASN A 219 -8.75 11.38 -1.76
CA ASN A 219 -9.94 11.38 -2.61
C ASN A 219 -10.69 12.72 -2.50
N LEU A 220 -11.31 13.14 -3.60
CA LEU A 220 -12.41 14.13 -3.74
C LEU A 220 -12.12 15.59 -4.21
N GLN A 221 -11.16 15.82 -5.12
CA GLN A 221 -11.23 16.94 -6.10
C GLN A 221 -10.60 16.60 -7.47
N ALA A 222 -10.56 15.33 -7.89
CA ALA A 222 -10.09 14.98 -9.24
C ALA A 222 -11.19 15.13 -10.32
N HIS A 223 -11.92 16.25 -10.28
CA HIS A 223 -12.31 16.95 -11.51
C HIS A 223 -11.45 18.19 -11.73
N ASP A 224 -10.24 18.22 -11.17
CA ASP A 224 -9.17 19.06 -11.66
C ASP A 224 -8.40 18.32 -12.75
N THR A 225 -9.09 18.03 -13.86
CA THR A 225 -8.39 18.04 -15.14
C THR A 225 -7.84 19.45 -15.24
N PHE A 226 -6.54 19.63 -14.98
CA PHE A 226 -5.89 20.92 -15.18
C PHE A 226 -6.27 21.40 -16.58
N SER A 227 -7.10 22.43 -16.62
CA SER A 227 -7.48 23.07 -17.87
C SER A 227 -6.64 24.33 -17.95
N PRO A 228 -5.71 24.44 -18.92
CA PRO A 228 -4.95 25.66 -19.12
C PRO A 228 -5.85 26.87 -19.48
N PHE A 229 -7.16 26.64 -19.71
CA PHE A 229 -8.17 27.65 -20.00
C PHE A 229 -9.18 27.87 -18.86
N GLY A 230 -9.01 27.18 -17.72
CA GLY A 230 -9.90 27.26 -16.56
C GLY A 230 -9.69 28.55 -15.76
N ARG A 231 -10.52 29.58 -15.99
CA ARG A 231 -10.40 30.91 -15.35
C ARG A 231 -10.56 30.95 -13.82
N ARG A 232 -10.85 29.82 -13.18
CA ARG A 232 -11.06 29.71 -11.71
C ARG A 232 -10.00 28.86 -11.01
N ASP A 233 -9.02 28.31 -11.73
CA ASP A 233 -7.97 27.48 -11.14
C ASP A 233 -6.81 28.37 -10.62
N PRO A 234 -6.49 28.33 -9.31
CA PRO A 234 -5.44 29.16 -8.71
C PRO A 234 -4.02 28.81 -9.22
N ARG A 235 -3.86 27.67 -9.91
CA ARG A 235 -2.60 27.26 -10.57
C ARG A 235 -2.39 27.94 -11.91
N VAL A 236 -3.42 28.58 -12.48
CA VAL A 236 -3.27 29.44 -13.65
C VAL A 236 -2.52 30.70 -13.20
N ARG A 237 -1.20 30.63 -13.22
CA ARG A 237 -0.35 31.82 -13.05
C ARG A 237 -0.67 32.77 -14.19
N HIS A 238 -1.07 34.00 -13.86
CA HIS A 238 -1.10 35.07 -14.84
C HIS A 238 0.29 35.19 -15.46
N ILE A 239 0.38 35.14 -16.79
CA ILE A 239 1.62 35.44 -17.49
C ILE A 239 2.02 36.84 -17.05
N THR A 240 3.11 36.93 -16.30
CA THR A 240 3.62 38.22 -15.85
C THR A 240 4.41 38.86 -16.98
N ALA A 241 4.65 40.16 -16.91
CA ALA A 241 5.51 40.85 -17.86
C ALA A 241 6.98 40.35 -17.85
N ALA A 242 7.36 39.53 -16.86
CA ALA A 242 8.64 38.84 -16.80
C ALA A 242 8.61 37.53 -17.62
N ASP A 243 7.50 36.79 -17.56
CA ASP A 243 7.30 35.55 -18.34
C ASP A 243 7.21 35.85 -19.84
N GLU A 244 6.54 36.94 -20.24
CA GLU A 244 6.52 37.39 -21.63
C GLU A 244 7.91 37.77 -22.15
N ARG A 245 8.79 38.27 -21.28
CA ARG A 245 10.18 38.61 -21.63
C ARG A 245 11.03 37.36 -21.86
N LEU A 246 10.85 36.34 -21.01
CA LEU A 246 11.52 35.04 -21.12
C LEU A 246 11.12 34.29 -22.40
N LEU A 247 9.84 34.32 -22.75
CA LEU A 247 9.30 33.67 -23.96
C LEU A 247 9.70 34.40 -25.27
N ARG A 248 10.04 35.70 -25.20
CA ARG A 248 10.49 36.49 -26.37
C ARG A 248 11.95 36.25 -26.76
N GLY A 249 12.68 35.42 -26.03
CA GLY A 249 13.90 34.78 -26.50
C GLY A 249 15.14 35.67 -26.57
N GLN A 250 16.01 35.56 -25.57
CA GLN A 250 17.42 35.25 -25.76
C GLN A 250 17.87 34.39 -24.57
N PRO A 251 18.32 33.13 -24.78
CA PRO A 251 18.71 32.27 -23.67
C PRO A 251 20.04 32.77 -23.05
N GLU A 252 20.01 33.18 -21.79
CA GLU A 252 21.24 33.33 -21.01
C GLU A 252 21.75 31.94 -20.59
N PRO A 253 23.06 31.64 -20.77
CA PRO A 253 23.62 30.37 -20.36
C PRO A 253 23.62 30.25 -18.84
N LEU A 254 22.94 29.20 -18.34
CA LEU A 254 22.93 28.83 -16.93
C LEU A 254 24.35 28.44 -16.49
N ARG A 255 25.01 29.28 -15.70
CA ARG A 255 26.28 28.94 -15.04
C ARG A 255 26.00 28.33 -13.67
N VAL A 256 26.08 27.02 -13.55
CA VAL A 256 26.08 26.32 -12.27
C VAL A 256 27.54 26.18 -11.82
N LEU A 257 27.93 26.91 -10.78
CA LEU A 257 29.22 26.74 -10.11
C LEU A 257 29.02 25.74 -8.96
N VAL A 258 29.63 24.56 -9.06
CA VAL A 258 29.77 23.62 -7.94
C VAL A 258 31.25 23.54 -7.56
N PRO A 259 31.63 23.76 -6.29
CA PRO A 259 33.01 23.50 -5.86
C PRO A 259 33.23 21.99 -5.68
N VAL A 260 34.28 21.46 -6.32
CA VAL A 260 34.78 20.10 -6.08
C VAL A 260 35.93 20.18 -5.07
N ARG A 261 35.80 19.49 -3.93
CA ARG A 261 36.96 19.18 -3.08
C ARG A 261 37.55 17.86 -3.54
N ILE A 262 38.83 17.87 -3.90
CA ILE A 262 39.64 16.67 -4.12
C ILE A 262 40.51 16.52 -2.88
N GLU A 263 40.35 15.43 -2.14
CA GLU A 263 41.25 15.05 -1.05
C GLU A 263 42.33 14.11 -1.61
N ALA A 264 43.56 14.32 -1.14
CA ALA A 264 44.78 13.59 -1.52
C ALA A 264 45.02 12.38 -0.62
#